data_AF-A0A353R814-F1
#
_entry.id   AF-A0A353R814-F1
#
_cell.length_a   1.000
_cell.length_b   1.000
_cell.length_c   1.000
_cell.angle_alpha   90.00
_cell.angle_beta   90.00
_cell.angle_gamma   90.00
#
_symmetry.space_group_name_H-M   'P 1'
#
loop_
_entity.id
_entity.type
_entity.pdbx_description
1 polymer ?
#
loop_
_entity_poly.entity_id
_entity_poly.type
_entity_poly.pdbx_seq_one_letter_code
_entity_poly.pdbx_strand_id
1 'polypeptide(L)' 'MILFHTSNTLLKICNRRAIKKWISNVLKTYGKQAGDIGIIFCNSEYMLQLNKKYLNH' A
#
# COMPACT_ATOMS: atom_id res chain seq x y z
N MET A 1 -0.75 8.72 9.03
CA MET A 1 -1.63 9.07 7.88
C MET A 1 -1.52 8.01 6.79
N ILE A 2 -2.63 7.56 6.18
CA ILE A 2 -2.57 6.54 5.11
C ILE A 2 -2.78 7.21 3.74
N LEU A 3 -1.74 7.19 2.91
CA LEU A 3 -1.67 7.76 1.57
C LEU A 3 -1.78 6.66 0.51
N PHE A 4 -2.44 7.00 -0.60
CA PHE A 4 -2.68 6.10 -1.71
C PHE A 4 -2.11 6.72 -2.97
N HIS A 5 -1.13 6.07 -3.57
CA HIS A 5 -0.45 6.47 -4.80
C HIS A 5 -0.72 5.45 -5.90
N THR A 6 -0.82 5.92 -7.14
CA THR A 6 -1.02 5.08 -8.32
C THR A 6 0.04 5.41 -9.35
N SER A 7 0.77 4.39 -9.82
CA SER A 7 1.85 4.52 -10.79
C SER A 7 1.67 3.49 -11.89
N ASN A 8 1.57 3.91 -13.14
CA ASN A 8 1.51 3.03 -14.32
C ASN A 8 0.42 1.95 -14.24
N THR A 9 -0.75 2.27 -13.68
CA THR A 9 -1.90 1.38 -13.59
C THR A 9 -3.20 2.10 -13.87
N LEU A 10 -4.14 1.41 -14.54
CA LEU A 10 -5.50 1.89 -14.78
C LEU A 10 -6.44 1.61 -13.59
N LEU A 11 -5.93 0.98 -12.54
CA LEU A 11 -6.72 0.56 -11.39
C LEU A 11 -7.24 1.77 -10.60
N LYS A 12 -8.57 1.93 -10.58
CA LYS A 12 -9.26 2.90 -9.72
C LYS A 12 -9.68 2.24 -8.42
N ILE A 13 -9.29 2.84 -7.30
CA ILE A 13 -9.62 2.35 -5.96
C ILE A 13 -10.99 2.89 -5.56
N CYS A 14 -11.99 2.02 -5.51
CA CYS A 14 -13.36 2.42 -5.19
C CYS A 14 -13.66 2.50 -3.68
N ASN A 15 -12.79 1.95 -2.80
CA ASN A 15 -13.10 1.91 -1.36
C ASN A 15 -11.88 2.11 -0.44
N ARG A 16 -11.24 3.28 -0.53
CA ARG A 16 -10.10 3.66 0.33
C ARG A 16 -10.45 3.63 1.82
N ARG A 17 -11.70 3.91 2.21
CA ARG A 17 -12.14 3.92 3.61
C ARG A 17 -12.13 2.52 4.22
N ALA A 18 -12.62 1.51 3.50
CA ALA A 18 -12.57 0.12 3.95
C ALA A 18 -11.12 -0.34 4.15
N ILE A 19 -10.23 -0.01 3.20
CA ILE A 19 -8.80 -0.36 3.29
C ILE A 19 -8.16 0.29 4.54
N LYS A 20 -8.40 1.59 4.75
CA LYS A 20 -7.90 2.28 5.96
C LYS A 20 -8.41 1.62 7.24
N LYS A 21 -9.71 1.30 7.30
CA LYS A 21 -10.33 0.65 8.47
C LYS A 21 -9.72 -0.73 8.72
N TRP A 22 -9.52 -1.52 7.67
CA TRP A 22 -8.90 -2.84 7.77
C TRP A 22 -7.47 -2.73 8.33
N ILE A 23 -6.63 -1.86 7.77
CA ILE A 23 -5.25 -1.65 8.26
C ILE A 23 -5.26 -1.22 9.73
N SER A 24 -6.10 -0.27 10.10
CA SER A 24 -6.21 0.17 11.51
C SER A 24 -6.67 -0.95 12.43
N ASN A 25 -7.61 -1.80 12.00
CA ASN A 25 -8.07 -2.93 12.80
C ASN A 25 -6.97 -3.96 13.00
N VAL A 26 -6.22 -4.30 11.94
CA VAL A 26 -5.08 -5.21 12.04
C VAL A 26 -4.03 -4.65 13.01
N LEU A 27 -3.65 -3.38 12.89
CA LEU A 27 -2.66 -2.80 13.82
C LEU A 27 -3.13 -2.85 15.28
N LYS A 28 -4.42 -2.65 15.52
CA LYS A 28 -5.01 -2.77 16.86
C LYS A 28 -4.90 -4.18 17.44
N THR A 29 -5.00 -5.24 16.63
CA THR A 29 -4.83 -6.63 17.15
C THR A 29 -3.42 -6.88 17.67
N TYR A 30 -2.44 -6.10 17.21
CA TYR A 30 -1.05 -6.14 17.69
C TYR A 30 -0.74 -5.06 18.74
N GLY A 31 -1.74 -4.33 19.24
CA GLY A 31 -1.54 -3.22 20.17
C GLY A 31 -0.75 -2.05 19.57
N LYS A 32 -0.79 -1.88 18.24
CA LYS A 32 -0.07 -0.83 17.51
C LYS A 32 -1.03 0.22 16.94
N GLN A 33 -0.46 1.36 16.54
CA GLN A 33 -1.17 2.44 15.87
C GLN A 33 -0.57 2.69 14.48
N ALA A 34 -1.37 3.23 13.57
CA ALA A 34 -0.92 3.55 12.23
C ALA A 34 -0.09 4.84 12.26
N GLY A 35 1.19 4.73 11.90
CA GLY A 35 2.01 5.89 11.52
C GLY A 35 1.67 6.38 10.11
N ASP A 36 2.67 6.90 9.41
CA ASP A 36 2.54 7.23 7.99
C ASP A 36 2.76 5.98 7.14
N ILE A 37 1.73 5.64 6.37
CA ILE A 37 1.70 4.44 5.52
C ILE A 37 1.41 4.89 4.10
N GLY A 38 2.37 4.68 3.20
CA GLY A 38 2.19 4.87 1.77
C GLY A 38 1.84 3.55 1.10
N ILE A 39 0.70 3.51 0.39
CA ILE A 39 0.28 2.35 -0.42
C ILE A 39 0.41 2.74 -1.89
N ILE A 40 1.29 2.05 -2.62
CA ILE A 40 1.55 2.30 -4.05
C ILE A 40 0.91 1.17 -4.86
N PHE A 41 -0.02 1.54 -5.74
CA PHE A 41 -0.62 0.64 -6.71
C PHE A 41 0.14 0.78 -8.02
N CYS A 42 0.66 -0.34 -8.51
CA CYS A 42 1.51 -0.36 -9.69
C CYS A 42 1.26 -1.58 -10.56
N ASN A 43 1.78 -1.55 -11.78
CA ASN A 43 1.81 -2.73 -12.65
C ASN A 43 2.95 -3.69 -12.27
N SER A 44 2.91 -4.90 -12.82
CA SER A 44 3.90 -5.94 -12.53
C SER A 44 5.32 -5.54 -12.96
N GLU A 45 5.47 -4.77 -14.04
CA GLU A 45 6.77 -4.29 -14.52
C GLU A 45 7.45 -3.36 -13.51
N TYR A 46 6.72 -2.38 -13.00
CA TYR A 46 7.21 -1.45 -11.99
C TYR A 46 7.52 -2.19 -10.68
N MET A 47 6.68 -3.14 -10.28
CA MET A 47 6.91 -3.97 -9.09
C MET A 47 8.21 -4.79 -9.22
N LEU A 48 8.45 -5.39 -10.39
CA LEU A 48 9.69 -6.14 -10.67
C LEU A 48 10.93 -5.24 -10.59
N GLN A 49 10.87 -4.01 -11.13
CA GLN A 49 11.98 -3.06 -11.03
C GLN A 49 12.29 -2.68 -9.57
N LEU A 50 11.27 -2.48 -8.75
CA LEU A 50 11.45 -2.17 -7.32
C LEU A 50 12.06 -3.35 -6.57
N ASN A 51 11.62 -4.58 -6.82
CA ASN A 51 12.19 -5.76 -6.19
C ASN A 51 13.67 -5.92 -6.52
N LYS A 52 14.06 -5.74 -7.79
CA LYS A 52 15.48 -5.79 -8.19
C LYS A 52 16.28 -4.71 -7.49
N LYS A 53 15.73 -3.50 -7.38
CA LYS A 53 16.41 -2.34 -6.81
C LYS A 53 16.59 -2.43 -5.29
N TYR A 54 15.56 -2.85 -4.55
CA TYR A 54 15.52 -2.74 -3.09
C TYR A 54 15.64 -4.09 -2.37
N LEU A 55 15.22 -5.18 -3.02
CA LEU A 55 15.20 -6.53 -2.44
C LEU A 55 16.21 -7.46 -3.11
N ASN A 56 16.92 -6.98 -4.14
CA ASN A 56 17.87 -7.75 -4.94
C ASN A 56 17.27 -9.05 -5.53
N HIS A 57 15.98 -8.99 -5.89
CA HIS A 57 15.16 -10.10 -6.37
C HIS A 57 14.58 -9.81 -7.77
#